data_AF-A0A1Q6R548-F1
#
_entry.id   AF-A0A1Q6R548-F1
#
_cell.length_a   1.000
_cell.length_b   1.000
_cell.length_c   1.000
_cell.angle_alpha   90.00
_cell.angle_beta   90.00
_cell.angle_gamma   90.00
#
_symmetry.space_group_name_H-M   'P 1'
#
loop_
_entity.id
_entity.type
_entity.pdbx_description
1 polymer ?
#
loop_
_entity_poly.entity_id
_entity_poly.type
_entity_poly.pdbx_seq_one_letter_code
_entity_poly.pdbx_strand_id
1 'polypeptide(L)'
;MIITGMAEFESVCKNKLVEWYNHNNKEQITLENVFVVWACKTLQNYKALLSTTVSGDGIYAEYTFNGDKQEMYEDVYKKLTNRCITGM
;
A
#
# COMPACT_ATOMS: atom_id res chain seq x y z
N MET A 1 6.35 6.75 -15.20
CA MET A 1 7.00 5.90 -14.17
C MET A 1 7.26 4.55 -14.81
N ILE A 2 8.48 4.05 -14.80
CA ILE A 2 8.79 2.74 -15.38
C ILE A 2 8.88 1.76 -14.21
N ILE A 3 8.01 0.75 -14.18
CA ILE A 3 8.06 -0.33 -13.20
C ILE A 3 8.70 -1.54 -13.89
N THR A 4 9.95 -1.83 -13.54
CA THR A 4 10.73 -2.92 -14.14
C THR A 4 10.56 -4.26 -13.40
N GLY A 5 10.02 -4.24 -12.18
CA GLY A 5 9.78 -5.44 -11.38
C GLY A 5 9.08 -5.19 -10.06
N MET A 6 8.80 -6.27 -9.33
CA MET A 6 8.06 -6.22 -8.06
C MET A 6 8.76 -5.37 -7.00
N ALA A 7 10.09 -5.49 -6.86
CA ALA A 7 10.83 -4.72 -5.86
C ALA A 7 10.74 -3.20 -6.10
N GLU A 8 10.78 -2.77 -7.36
CA GLU A 8 10.60 -1.36 -7.72
C GLU A 8 9.16 -0.90 -7.46
N PHE A 9 8.17 -1.73 -7.84
CA PHE A 9 6.77 -1.46 -7.54
C PHE A 9 6.50 -1.28 -6.04
N GLU A 10 6.96 -2.22 -5.22
CA GLU A 10 6.81 -2.12 -3.77
C GLU A 10 7.51 -0.89 -3.20
N SER A 11 8.71 -0.55 -3.69
CA SER A 11 9.42 0.67 -3.29
C SER A 11 8.61 1.93 -3.60
N VAL A 12 8.04 2.03 -4.80
CA VAL A 12 7.16 3.14 -5.18
C VAL A 12 5.94 3.21 -4.26
N CYS A 13 5.25 2.09 -4.02
CA CYS A 13 4.08 2.03 -3.16
C CYS A 13 4.40 2.50 -1.73
N LYS A 14 5.53 2.05 -1.17
CA LYS A 14 5.95 2.44 0.19
C LYS A 14 6.22 3.95 0.27
N ASN A 15 6.92 4.51 -0.71
CA ASN A 15 7.18 5.95 -0.75
C ASN A 15 5.88 6.76 -0.87
N LYS A 16 4.95 6.31 -1.72
CA LYS A 16 3.65 6.96 -1.88
C LYS A 16 2.81 6.93 -0.61
N LEU A 17 2.83 5.83 0.14
CA LEU A 17 2.13 5.76 1.40
C LEU A 17 2.76 6.69 2.45
N VAL A 18 4.09 6.82 2.49
CA VAL A 18 4.75 7.81 3.35
C VAL A 18 4.33 9.23 2.98
N GLU A 19 4.36 9.58 1.69
CA GLU A 19 3.93 10.90 1.20
C GLU A 19 2.48 11.19 1.59
N TRP A 20 1.56 10.27 1.30
CA TRP A 20 0.16 10.40 1.65
C TRP A 20 -0.03 10.53 3.15
N TYR A 21 0.61 9.68 3.96
CA TYR A 21 0.43 9.67 5.41
C TYR A 21 0.89 11.00 6.03
N ASN A 22 2.08 11.45 5.64
CA ASN A 22 2.71 12.66 6.16
C ASN A 22 1.97 13.94 5.76
N HIS A 23 1.28 13.91 4.62
CA HIS A 23 0.43 15.01 4.18
C HIS A 23 -0.93 15.05 4.91
N ASN A 24 -1.49 13.88 5.25
CA ASN A 24 -2.85 13.77 5.78
C ASN A 24 -2.92 13.63 7.31
N ASN A 25 -1.80 13.39 8.00
CA ASN A 25 -1.75 13.15 9.44
C ASN A 25 -0.76 14.10 10.13
N LYS A 26 -1.00 14.35 11.43
CA LYS A 26 -0.09 15.18 12.24
C LYS A 26 1.22 14.46 12.56
N GLU A 27 1.12 13.16 12.82
CA GLU A 27 2.29 12.30 13.02
C GLU A 27 2.95 12.02 11.67
N GLN A 28 4.28 11.99 11.67
CA GLN A 28 5.08 11.74 10.49
C GLN A 28 5.70 10.36 10.58
N ILE A 29 5.70 9.62 9.48
CA ILE A 29 6.26 8.29 9.34
C ILE A 29 7.40 8.28 8.33
N THR A 30 8.19 7.21 8.38
CA THR A 30 9.23 6.90 7.40
C THR A 30 8.95 5.53 6.77
N LEU A 31 9.82 5.10 5.84
CA LEU A 31 9.72 3.78 5.21
C LEU A 31 9.76 2.62 6.22
N GLU A 32 10.41 2.79 7.37
CA GLU A 32 10.46 1.77 8.42
C GLU A 32 9.08 1.51 9.03
N ASN A 33 8.17 2.47 8.93
CA ASN A 33 6.81 2.33 9.44
C ASN A 33 5.88 1.64 8.45
N VAL A 34 6.28 1.40 7.20
CA VAL A 34 5.41 0.90 6.14
C VAL A 34 5.79 -0.52 5.75
N PHE A 35 4.80 -1.41 5.67
CA PHE A 35 4.99 -2.78 5.21
C PHE A 35 3.97 -3.20 4.15
N VAL A 36 4.41 -4.11 3.28
CA VAL A 36 3.55 -4.76 2.28
C VAL A 36 2.80 -5.90 2.97
N VAL A 37 1.48 -5.84 2.92
CA VAL A 37 0.59 -6.88 3.42
C VAL A 37 0.50 -8.01 2.39
N TRP A 38 0.34 -7.63 1.11
CA TRP A 38 0.32 -8.54 -0.02
C TRP A 38 0.64 -7.78 -1.31
N ALA A 39 1.25 -8.46 -2.27
CA ALA A 39 1.45 -7.94 -3.62
C ALA A 39 1.35 -9.04 -4.66
N CYS A 40 0.97 -8.67 -5.88
CA CYS A 40 0.94 -9.57 -7.03
C CYS A 40 1.22 -8.85 -8.35
N LYS A 41 1.60 -9.64 -9.35
CA LYS A 41 1.77 -9.22 -10.74
C LYS A 41 0.93 -10.13 -11.63
N THR A 42 0.15 -9.52 -12.51
CA THR A 42 -0.58 -10.23 -13.56
C THR A 42 -0.28 -9.55 -14.88
N LEU A 43 0.48 -10.23 -15.75
CA LEU A 43 1.02 -9.65 -16.98
C LEU A 43 1.81 -8.36 -16.70
N GLN A 44 1.41 -7.22 -17.28
CA GLN A 44 2.06 -5.92 -17.07
C GLN A 44 1.55 -5.16 -15.84
N ASN A 45 0.51 -5.67 -15.17
CA ASN A 45 -0.17 -4.99 -14.08
C ASN A 45 0.36 -5.45 -12.73
N TYR A 46 0.40 -4.52 -11.78
CA TYR A 46 0.80 -4.80 -10.40
C TYR A 46 -0.26 -4.31 -9.44
N LYS A 47 -0.39 -5.00 -8.31
CA LYS A 47 -1.26 -4.60 -7.22
C LYS A 47 -0.59 -4.90 -5.90
N ALA A 48 -0.64 -3.96 -4.96
CA ALA A 48 -0.15 -4.17 -3.61
C ALA A 48 -1.08 -3.54 -2.58
N LEU A 49 -1.26 -4.26 -1.46
CA LEU A 49 -1.90 -3.76 -0.26
C LEU A 49 -0.81 -3.50 0.77
N LEU A 50 -0.76 -2.28 1.30
CA LEU A 50 0.20 -1.84 2.31
C LEU A 50 -0.54 -1.40 3.57
N SER A 51 0.18 -1.36 4.68
CA SER A 51 -0.29 -0.82 5.96
C SER A 51 0.88 -0.20 6.73
N THR A 52 0.59 0.45 7.85
CA THR A 52 1.59 1.06 8.71
C THR A 52 1.70 0.35 10.06
N THR A 53 2.83 0.56 10.72
CA THR A 53 3.08 0.09 12.09
C THR A 53 2.53 1.06 13.15
N VAL A 54 1.90 2.17 12.76
CA VAL A 54 1.37 3.17 13.70
C VAL A 54 0.16 2.60 14.42
N SER A 55 0.28 2.47 15.74
CA SER A 55 -0.77 1.87 16.55
C SER A 55 -2.06 2.70 16.52
N GLY A 56 -3.16 2.07 16.10
CA GLY A 56 -4.49 2.68 16.12
C GLY A 56 -4.84 3.54 14.89
N ASP A 57 -3.95 3.66 13.91
CA ASP A 57 -4.24 4.41 12.67
C ASP A 57 -5.32 3.69 11.83
N GLY A 58 -5.29 2.35 11.84
CA GLY A 58 -6.11 1.46 11.05
C GLY A 58 -5.87 1.57 9.54
N ILE A 59 -4.73 2.10 9.07
CA ILE A 59 -4.60 2.48 7.66
C ILE A 59 -4.21 1.27 6.79
N TYR A 60 -4.95 1.12 5.68
CA TYR A 60 -4.56 0.29 4.55
C TYR A 60 -4.53 1.14 3.29
N ALA A 61 -3.51 0.97 2.47
CA ALA A 61 -3.43 1.60 1.15
C ALA A 61 -3.28 0.54 0.08
N GLU A 62 -4.15 0.58 -0.92
CA GLU A 62 -4.06 -0.24 -2.12
C GLU A 62 -3.46 0.58 -3.25
N TYR A 63 -2.43 0.03 -3.87
CA TYR A 63 -1.83 0.58 -5.08
C TYR A 63 -2.10 -0.35 -6.24
N THR A 64 -2.62 0.19 -7.33
CA THR A 64 -2.83 -0.53 -8.58
C THR A 64 -2.07 0.15 -9.69
N PHE A 65 -1.14 -0.56 -10.33
CA PHE A 65 -0.44 -0.07 -11.51
C PHE A 65 -0.97 -0.75 -12.77
N ASN A 66 -1.51 0.07 -13.68
CA ASN A 66 -1.92 -0.34 -15.01
C ASN A 66 -0.72 -0.24 -15.95
N GLY A 67 -0.16 -1.39 -16.34
CA GLY A 67 1.02 -1.44 -17.20
C GLY A 67 0.76 -1.06 -18.66
N ASP A 68 -0.47 -1.19 -19.15
CA ASP A 68 -0.83 -0.80 -20.51
C ASP A 68 -0.92 0.72 -20.65
N LYS A 69 -1.50 1.38 -19.63
CA LYS A 69 -1.67 2.84 -19.59
C LYS A 69 -0.53 3.59 -18.91
N GLN A 70 0.35 2.87 -18.21
CA GLN A 70 1.41 3.43 -17.36
C GLN A 70 0.87 4.37 -16.26
N GLU A 71 -0.27 3.99 -15.66
CA GLU A 71 -0.98 4.76 -14.64
C GLU A 71 -0.92 4.05 -13.29
N MET A 72 -0.86 4.82 -12.21
CA MET A 72 -0.94 4.31 -10.85
C MET A 72 -2.12 4.93 -10.12
N TYR A 73 -2.87 4.09 -9.42
CA TYR A 73 -4.01 4.46 -8.61
C TYR A 73 -3.69 4.17 -7.14
N GLU A 74 -4.16 5.04 -6.26
CA GLU A 74 -4.01 4.95 -4.80
C GLU A 74 -5.40 5.01 -4.18
N ASP A 75 -5.76 3.97 -3.44
CA ASP A 75 -6.96 3.92 -2.62
C ASP A 75 -6.57 3.74 -1.16
N VAL A 76 -6.98 4.66 -0.29
CA VAL A 76 -6.66 4.59 1.15
C VAL A 76 -7.91 4.35 1.96
N TYR A 77 -7.85 3.34 2.82
CA TYR A 77 -8.96 2.86 3.65
C TYR A 77 -8.59 2.87 5.13
N LYS A 78 -9.62 2.89 5.97
CA LYS A 78 -9.50 2.66 7.41
C LYS A 78 -10.14 1.34 7.80
N LYS A 79 -9.37 0.50 8.47
CA LYS A 79 -9.81 -0.80 9.01
C LYS A 79 -10.95 -0.55 10.00
N LEU A 80 -12.12 -1.11 9.72
CA LEU A 80 -13.29 -0.96 10.59
C LEU A 80 -13.28 -1.93 11.75
N THR A 81 -13.10 -3.23 11.49
CA THR A 81 -13.07 -4.27 12.52
C THR A 81 -12.11 -5.40 12.15
N ASN A 82 -11.69 -6.17 13.16
CA ASN A 82 -11.01 -7.44 12.97
C ASN A 82 -11.73 -8.49 13.80
N ARG A 83 -12.26 -9.52 13.15
CA ARG A 83 -12.97 -10.62 13.81
C ARG A 83 -12.29 -11.93 13.45
N CYS A 84 -11.92 -12.71 14.46
CA CYS A 84 -11.53 -14.10 14.27
C CYS A 84 -12.78 -14.93 13.93
N ILE A 85 -12.75 -15.65 12.81
CA ILE A 85 -13.78 -16.61 12.44
C ILE A 85 -13.26 -18.01 12.80
N THR A 86 -13.96 -18.71 13.68
CA THR A 86 -13.58 -20.04 14.19
C THR A 86 -14.54 -21.10 13.66
N GLY A 87 -14.08 -22.36 13.58
CA GLY A 87 -14.92 -23.51 13.22
C GLY A 87 -15.13 -23.73 11.71
N MET A 88 -14.13 -23.42 10.88
CA MET A 88 -14.07 -23.82 9.47
C MET A 88 -13.46 -25.21 9.30
#